data_AF-A0A3L8B4F8-F1
#
_entry.id   AF-A0A3L8B4F8-F1
#
_cell.length_a   1.000
_cell.length_b   1.000
_cell.length_c   1.000
_cell.angle_alpha   90.00
_cell.angle_beta   90.00
_cell.angle_gamma   90.00
#
_symmetry.space_group_name_H-M   'P 1'
#
loop_
_entity.id
_entity.type
_entity.pdbx_description
1 polymer ?
#
loop_
_entity_poly.entity_id
_entity_poly.type
_entity_poly.pdbx_seq_one_letter_code
_entity_poly.pdbx_strand_id
1 'polypeptide(L)' 'MLNCRDVAHEASDYIDDNLSWWRRLMFRLHLFICHNCRVFVSHVHTTREFIRKRGTTNASPEQVQKVMSAVERQSEQK' A
#
# COMPACT_ATOMS: atom_id res chain seq x y z
N MET A 1 -16.09 16.63 3.56
CA MET A 1 -16.73 15.29 3.59
C MET A 1 -15.81 14.35 2.84
N LEU A 2 -15.28 13.31 3.49
CA LEU A 2 -14.58 12.24 2.78
C LEU A 2 -15.60 11.41 2.01
N ASN A 3 -15.39 11.25 0.71
CA ASN A 3 -16.22 10.38 -0.11
C ASN A 3 -15.64 8.96 -0.11
N CYS A 4 -16.46 7.96 -0.42
CA CYS A 4 -16.02 6.56 -0.47
C CYS A 4 -14.85 6.35 -1.47
N ARG A 5 -14.79 7.16 -2.54
CA ARG A 5 -13.68 7.17 -3.50
C ARG A 5 -12.37 7.65 -2.87
N ASP A 6 -12.41 8.71 -2.07
CA ASP A 6 -11.23 9.24 -1.39
C ASP A 6 -10.69 8.21 -0.40
N VAL A 7 -11.60 7.53 0.29
CA VAL A 7 -11.27 6.40 1.17
C VAL A 7 -10.60 5.26 0.41
N ALA A 8 -11.07 4.93 -0.80
CA ALA A 8 -10.42 3.90 -1.61
C ALA A 8 -9.01 4.30 -2.07
N HIS A 9 -8.80 5.58 -2.38
CA HIS A 9 -7.50 6.10 -2.84
C HIS A 9 -6.48 6.19 -1.68
N GLU A 10 -6.94 6.58 -0.49
CA GLU A 10 -6.09 6.78 0.69
C GLU A 10 -6.04 5.56 1.62
N ALA A 11 -6.75 4.46 1.30
CA ALA A 11 -6.77 3.26 2.15
C ALA A 11 -5.38 2.65 2.32
N SER A 12 -4.55 2.65 1.27
CA SER A 12 -3.17 2.18 1.35
C SER A 12 -2.35 3.03 2.32
N ASP A 13 -2.38 4.36 2.14
CA ASP A 13 -1.71 5.30 3.04
C ASP A 13 -2.21 5.17 4.49
N TYR A 14 -3.50 4.88 4.69
CA TYR A 14 -4.10 4.71 6.01
C TYR A 14 -3.58 3.47 6.71
N ILE A 15 -3.44 2.37 5.96
CA ILE A 15 -2.90 1.11 6.44
C ILE A 15 -1.39 1.21 6.70
N ASP A 16 -0.68 2.04 5.94
CA ASP A 16 0.76 2.26 6.07
C ASP A 16 1.14 3.42 7.03
N ASP A 17 0.14 3.98 7.75
CA ASP A 17 0.33 5.07 8.73
C ASP A 17 0.97 6.35 8.15
N ASN A 18 0.69 6.65 6.88
CA ASN A 18 1.26 7.80 6.19
C ASN A 18 0.33 9.03 6.18
N LEU A 19 -0.78 8.99 6.92
CA LEU A 19 -1.74 10.11 7.00
C LEU A 19 -1.52 10.99 8.23
N SER A 20 -1.71 12.29 8.03
CA SER A 20 -1.80 13.25 9.13
C SER A 20 -2.89 12.85 10.14
N TRP A 21 -2.62 13.07 11.43
CA TRP A 21 -3.50 12.77 12.57
C TRP A 21 -4.96 13.18 12.38
N TRP A 22 -5.22 14.40 11.88
CA TRP A 22 -6.57 14.89 11.56
C TRP A 22 -7.28 14.05 10.51
N ARG A 23 -6.57 13.65 9.46
CA ARG A 23 -7.15 12.87 8.35
C ARG A 23 -7.47 11.46 8.80
N ARG A 24 -6.62 10.86 9.65
CA ARG A 24 -6.91 9.61 10.36
C ARG A 24 -8.19 9.65 11.18
N LEU A 25 -8.50 10.76 11.84
CA LEU A 25 -9.75 10.90 12.61
C LEU A 25 -10.97 10.92 11.68
N MET A 26 -10.90 11.71 10.60
CA MET A 26 -11.99 11.78 9.62
C MET A 26 -12.22 10.45 8.91
N PHE A 27 -11.15 9.70 8.63
CA PHE A 27 -11.22 8.35 8.07
C PHE A 27 -11.94 7.39 9.02
N ARG A 28 -11.60 7.41 10.31
CA ARG A 28 -12.26 6.59 11.34
C ARG A 28 -13.74 6.92 11.47
N LEU A 29 -14.11 8.20 11.45
CA LEU A 29 -15.51 8.63 11.44
C LEU A 29 -16.25 8.12 10.20
N HIS A 30 -15.64 8.19 9.02
CA HIS A 30 -16.25 7.68 7.80
C HIS A 30 -16.45 6.15 7.85
N LEU A 31 -15.44 5.39 8.30
CA LEU A 31 -15.51 3.94 8.47
C LEU A 31 -16.56 3.50 9.51
N PHE A 32 -16.85 4.37 10.49
CA PHE A 32 -17.91 4.13 11.47
C PHE A 32 -19.31 4.24 10.85
N ILE A 33 -19.48 5.16 9.89
CA ILE A 33 -20.78 5.44 9.24
C ILE A 33 -21.00 4.53 8.03
N CYS A 34 -19.96 4.28 7.23
CA CYS A 34 -20.05 3.54 5.97
C CYS A 34 -19.56 2.10 6.11
N HIS A 35 -20.50 1.16 6.14
CA HIS A 35 -20.20 -0.28 6.23
C HIS A 35 -19.36 -0.79 5.05
N ASN A 36 -19.65 -0.35 3.82
CA ASN A 36 -18.92 -0.79 2.63
C ASN A 36 -17.44 -0.42 2.69
N CYS A 37 -17.14 0.80 3.14
CA CYS A 37 -15.75 1.24 3.34
C CYS A 37 -15.06 0.44 4.44
N ARG A 38 -15.78 0.04 5.50
CA ARG A 38 -15.24 -0.81 6.57
C ARG A 38 -14.84 -2.18 6.06
N VAL A 39 -15.70 -2.83 5.26
CA VAL A 39 -15.40 -4.12 4.64
C VAL A 39 -14.22 -4.01 3.67
N PHE A 40 -14.22 -2.96 2.84
CA PHE A 40 -13.13 -2.68 1.91
C PHE A 40 -11.77 -2.57 2.63
N VAL A 41 -11.66 -1.72 3.65
CA VAL A 41 -10.40 -1.55 4.40
C VAL A 41 -9.99 -2.86 5.09
N SER A 42 -10.93 -3.65 5.60
CA SER A 42 -10.65 -4.96 6.18
C SER A 42 -10.07 -5.95 5.16
N HIS A 43 -10.58 -5.97 3.92
CA HIS A 43 -10.04 -6.80 2.84
C HIS A 43 -8.62 -6.37 2.44
N VAL A 44 -8.36 -5.06 2.32
CA VAL A 44 -7.03 -4.56 1.98
C VAL A 44 -6.04 -4.91 3.10
N HIS A 45 -6.42 -4.73 4.36
CA HIS A 45 -5.60 -5.09 5.51
C HIS A 45 -5.28 -6.60 5.54
N THR A 46 -6.27 -7.45 5.26
CA THR A 46 -6.07 -8.91 5.19
C THR A 46 -5.13 -9.30 4.05
N THR A 47 -5.30 -8.69 2.88
CA THR A 47 -4.43 -8.91 1.71
C THR A 47 -3.00 -8.52 2.02
N ARG A 48 -2.79 -7.36 2.65
CA ARG A 48 -1.46 -6.89 3.07
C ARG A 48 -0.82 -7.83 4.07
N GLU A 49 -1.56 -8.26 5.09
CA GLU A 49 -1.05 -9.18 6.09
C GLU A 49 -0.72 -10.55 5.49
N PHE A 50 -1.53 -11.03 4.55
CA PHE A 50 -1.25 -12.26 3.81
C PHE A 50 0.05 -12.16 2.99
N ILE A 51 0.26 -11.04 2.29
CA ILE A 51 1.51 -10.79 1.55
C ILE A 51 2.69 -10.71 2.51
N ARG A 52 2.56 -9.99 3.63
CA ARG A 52 3.61 -9.85 4.64
C ARG A 52 3.99 -11.19 5.28
N LYS A 53 3.00 -12.02 5.60
CA LYS A 53 3.21 -13.37 6.16
C LYS A 53 3.85 -14.34 5.18
N ARG A 54 3.64 -14.16 3.87
CA ARG A 54 4.36 -14.96 2.86
C ARG A 54 5.87 -14.70 2.86
N GLY A 55 6.32 -13.63 3.51
CA GLY A 55 7.71 -13.23 3.57
C GLY A 55 8.15 -12.60 2.25
N THR A 56 9.00 -11.57 2.34
CA THR A 56 9.75 -11.11 1.19
C THR A 56 10.93 -12.05 1.02
N THR A 57 11.03 -12.73 -0.12
CA THR A 57 12.30 -13.33 -0.52
C THR A 57 13.24 -12.18 -0.81
N ASN A 58 14.09 -11.83 0.16
CA ASN A 58 15.12 -10.84 -0.08
C ASN A 58 16.04 -11.38 -1.17
N ALA A 59 16.15 -10.65 -2.27
CA ALA A 59 17.10 -10.99 -3.31
C ALA A 59 18.53 -10.92 -2.74
N SER A 60 19.36 -11.90 -3.08
CA SER A 60 20.81 -11.81 -2.78
C SER A 60 21.37 -10.52 -3.38
N PRO A 61 22.38 -9.88 -2.74
CA PRO A 61 23.11 -8.76 -3.34
C PRO A 61 23.54 -9.01 -4.78
N GLU A 62 23.91 -10.25 -5.12
CA GLU A 62 24.30 -10.64 -6.48
C GLU A 62 23.12 -10.59 -7.48
N GLN A 63 21.93 -10.98 -7.03
CA GLN A 63 20.71 -10.93 -7.86
C GLN A 63 20.29 -9.49 -8.11
N VAL A 64 20.39 -8.63 -7.09
CA VAL A 64 20.13 -7.19 -7.22
C VAL A 64 21.10 -6.57 -8.22
N GLN A 65 22.40 -6.85 -8.08
CA GLN A 65 23.42 -6.29 -8.98
C GLN A 65 23.27 -6.76 -10.43
N LYS A 66 22.87 -8.03 -10.64
CA LYS A 66 22.56 -8.55 -11.97
C LYS A 66 21.41 -7.78 -12.63
N VAL A 67 20.33 -7.52 -11.89
CA VAL A 67 19.18 -6.76 -12.41
C VAL A 67 19.57 -5.31 -12.69
N MET A 68 20.27 -4.64 -11.77
CA MET A 68 20.70 -3.24 -11.95
C MET A 68 21.57 -3.06 -13.20
N SER A 69 22.56 -3.93 -13.41
CA SER A 69 23.42 -3.86 -14.60
C SER A 69 22.68 -4.18 -15.91
N ALA A 70 21.55 -4.89 -15.87
CA ALA A 70 20.72 -5.12 -17.04
C ALA A 70 19.89 -3.89 -17.39
N VAL A 71 19.38 -3.19 -16.36
CA VAL A 71 18.61 -1.93 -16.52
C VAL A 71 19.49 -0.81 -17.06
N GLU A 72 20.72 -0.66 -16.55
CA GLU A 72 21.70 0.33 -17.05
C GLU A 72 22.00 0.13 -18.53
N ARG A 73 22.29 -1.11 -18.96
CA ARG A 73 22.55 -1.44 -20.37
C ARG A 73 21.36 -1.13 -21.28
N GLN A 74 20.12 -1.29 -20.79
CA GLN A 74 18.93 -0.93 -21.57
C GLN A 74 18.72 0.59 -21.65
N SER A 75 19.15 1.33 -20.63
CA SER A 75 19.05 2.79 -20.61
C SER A 75 20.06 3.46 -21.55
N GLU A 76 21.22 2.84 -21.78
CA GLU A 76 22.26 3.33 -22.71
C GLU A 76 21.98 2.96 -24.17
N GLN A 77 21.05 2.03 -24.42
CA GLN A 77 20.72 1.53 -25.75
C GLN A 77 19.59 2.33 -26.44
N LYS A 78 19.11 3.41 -25.80
CA LYS A 78 18.01 4.27 -26.25
C LYS A 78 18.47 5.71 -26.42
#